data_AF-A0A8K0G394-F1
#
_entry.id   AF-A0A8K0G394-F1
#
_cell.length_a   1.000
_cell.length_b   1.000
_cell.length_c   1.000
_cell.angle_alpha   90.00
_cell.angle_beta   90.00
_cell.angle_gamma   90.00
#
_symmetry.space_group_name_H-M   'P 1'
#
loop_
_entity.id
_entity.type
_entity.pdbx_description
1 polymer ?
#
loop_
_entity_poly.entity_id
_entity_poly.type
_entity_poly.pdbx_seq_one_letter_code
_entity_poly.pdbx_strand_id
1 'polypeptide(L)'
;MGCCYSFFCKEDGSSQGGEPNERTHLLVDPVSNSSSVPQINSEDFLSRNANAAPKKTDEQSALNRILQETATNVIDVAALDSHNLQQHEYLERMKQYSVKLQQVCTSHRLPPRGKMCLLQDIPAPERLLASEAIQAEDLNIINMAVVKASSAINEIKVEHKEDLVVPFRIA
;
A
#
# COMPACT_ATOMS: atom_id res chain seq x y z
N MET A 1 7.69 5.44 35.65
CA MET A 1 6.59 4.48 35.94
C MET A 1 6.26 3.79 34.63
N GLY A 2 7.02 2.74 34.31
CA GLY A 2 6.89 1.98 33.07
C GLY A 2 6.02 0.75 33.32
N CYS A 3 5.04 0.51 32.44
CA CYS A 3 4.26 -0.72 32.43
C CYS A 3 4.59 -1.50 31.16
N CYS A 4 5.31 -2.61 31.35
CA CYS A 4 5.52 -3.65 30.35
C CYS A 4 4.37 -4.66 30.44
N TYR A 5 3.61 -4.85 29.36
CA TYR A 5 2.67 -5.96 29.23
C TYR A 5 3.29 -7.04 28.33
N SER A 6 3.96 -8.01 28.96
CA SER A 6 4.35 -9.28 28.36
C SER A 6 3.38 -10.36 28.84
N PHE A 7 2.28 -10.57 28.11
CA PHE A 7 1.28 -11.61 28.43
C PHE A 7 1.13 -12.70 27.37
N PHE A 8 2.06 -12.81 26.42
CA PHE A 8 2.05 -13.91 25.44
C PHE A 8 3.44 -14.54 25.29
N CYS A 9 3.95 -15.12 26.38
CA CYS A 9 4.94 -16.20 26.29
C CYS A 9 4.36 -17.42 27.00
N LYS A 10 3.59 -18.22 26.25
CA LYS A 10 3.52 -19.66 26.49
C LYS A 10 4.20 -20.31 25.30
N GLU A 11 5.46 -20.66 25.53
CA GLU A 11 6.22 -21.59 24.73
C GLU A 11 5.64 -22.99 24.97
N ASP A 12 5.27 -23.68 23.89
CA ASP A 12 5.60 -25.09 23.61
C ASP A 12 4.73 -25.61 22.46
N GLY A 13 5.38 -25.94 21.34
CA GLY A 13 4.75 -26.70 20.25
C GLY A 13 5.02 -26.18 18.84
N SER A 14 6.24 -26.43 18.36
CA SER A 14 6.60 -26.62 16.94
C SER A 14 5.61 -26.08 15.90
N SER A 15 5.78 -24.84 15.44
CA SER A 15 5.35 -24.43 14.11
C SER A 15 6.30 -23.36 13.59
N GLN A 16 6.99 -23.72 12.52
CA GLN A 16 7.85 -22.89 11.71
C GLN A 16 7.06 -21.66 11.23
N GLY A 17 7.18 -20.53 11.93
CA GLY A 17 6.41 -19.32 11.65
C GLY A 17 7.30 -18.09 11.71
N GLY A 18 7.61 -17.53 10.53
CA GLY A 18 7.78 -16.08 10.40
C GLY A 18 9.12 -15.55 9.90
N GLU A 19 10.08 -16.37 9.49
CA GLU A 19 11.24 -15.84 8.76
C GLU A 19 10.86 -15.66 7.27
N PRO A 20 11.04 -14.47 6.67
CA PRO A 20 10.78 -14.25 5.26
C PRO A 20 11.74 -15.12 4.44
N ASN A 21 11.21 -16.20 3.87
CA ASN A 21 11.94 -17.11 2.99
C ASN A 21 11.86 -16.62 1.53
N GLU A 22 12.69 -17.17 0.65
CA GLU A 22 12.75 -16.96 -0.80
C GLU A 22 11.42 -17.16 -1.57
N ARG A 23 10.38 -17.70 -0.90
CA ARG A 23 9.02 -17.87 -1.41
C ARG A 23 8.03 -16.80 -0.94
N THR A 24 8.49 -15.81 -0.17
CA THR A 24 7.63 -14.75 0.36
C THR A 24 7.47 -13.67 -0.72
N HIS A 25 6.25 -13.50 -1.23
CA HIS A 25 5.95 -12.50 -2.25
C HIS A 25 6.15 -11.08 -1.70
N LEU A 26 6.93 -10.27 -2.42
CA LEU A 26 7.29 -8.90 -2.00
C LEU A 26 6.15 -7.88 -2.21
N LEU A 27 5.15 -8.22 -3.01
CA LEU A 27 4.02 -7.34 -3.32
C LEU A 27 2.71 -8.08 -3.05
N VAL A 28 1.80 -7.43 -2.33
CA VAL A 28 0.39 -7.82 -2.27
C VAL A 28 -0.23 -7.51 -3.63
N ASP A 29 -0.94 -8.47 -4.21
CA ASP A 29 -1.49 -8.42 -5.59
C ASP A 29 -1.98 -7.01 -5.99
N PRO A 30 -1.43 -6.41 -7.06
CA PRO A 30 -1.88 -5.11 -7.50
C PRO A 30 -3.22 -5.23 -8.25
N VAL A 31 -4.29 -4.76 -7.62
CA VAL A 31 -5.53 -4.40 -8.34
C VAL A 31 -5.20 -3.28 -9.32
N SER A 32 -5.33 -3.57 -10.61
CA SER A 32 -4.96 -2.69 -11.72
C SER A 32 -5.75 -1.38 -11.69
N ASN A 33 -5.06 -0.24 -11.55
CA ASN A 33 -5.62 1.07 -11.90
C ASN A 33 -4.53 1.98 -12.45
N SER A 34 -4.15 1.75 -13.71
CA SER A 34 -3.26 2.65 -14.46
C SER A 34 -4.08 3.79 -15.09
N SER A 35 -4.17 4.92 -14.39
CA SER A 35 -4.53 6.20 -15.01
C SER A 35 -3.28 6.78 -15.67
N SER A 36 -3.10 6.52 -16.96
CA SER A 36 -2.10 7.20 -17.79
C SER A 36 -2.69 8.49 -18.34
N VAL A 37 -2.22 9.65 -17.86
CA VAL A 37 -2.46 10.94 -18.51
C VAL A 37 -1.40 11.12 -19.61
N PRO A 38 -1.76 11.17 -20.90
CA PRO A 38 -0.80 11.46 -21.96
C PRO A 38 -0.66 12.98 -22.14
N GLN A 39 0.50 13.53 -21.80
CA GLN A 39 0.89 14.89 -22.16
C GLN A 39 1.56 14.85 -23.55
N ILE A 40 0.75 14.80 -24.61
CA ILE A 40 1.20 14.82 -26.00
C ILE A 40 1.28 16.27 -26.52
N ASN A 41 2.47 16.70 -26.91
CA ASN A 41 2.72 17.98 -27.59
C ASN A 41 2.09 17.97 -29.00
N SER A 42 1.33 19.01 -29.34
CA SER A 42 0.44 19.10 -30.52
C SER A 42 1.09 19.38 -31.87
N GLU A 43 2.39 19.14 -32.06
CA GLU A 43 3.10 19.51 -33.31
C GLU A 43 3.26 18.34 -34.31
N ASP A 44 3.04 17.08 -33.89
CA ASP A 44 3.27 15.90 -34.75
C ASP A 44 2.12 15.55 -35.71
N PHE A 45 1.01 16.29 -35.69
CA PHE A 45 -0.19 15.93 -36.46
C PHE A 45 -0.18 16.34 -37.95
N LEU A 46 0.75 17.19 -38.38
CA LEU A 46 0.66 17.84 -39.70
C LEU A 46 1.56 17.26 -40.81
N SER A 47 2.28 16.17 -40.58
CA SER A 47 3.18 15.60 -41.60
C SER A 47 2.86 14.14 -41.99
N ARG A 48 1.57 13.80 -42.06
CA ARG A 48 1.11 12.55 -42.69
C ARG A 48 0.97 12.71 -44.21
N ASN A 49 2.09 12.81 -44.92
CA ASN A 49 2.11 12.56 -46.37
C ASN A 49 2.30 11.05 -46.60
N ALA A 50 1.26 10.42 -47.13
CA ALA A 50 1.08 8.97 -47.24
C ALA A 50 1.87 8.26 -48.36
N ASN A 51 3.03 8.79 -48.80
CA ASN A 51 3.80 8.23 -49.92
C ASN A 51 5.32 8.33 -49.71
N ALA A 52 5.84 7.84 -48.59
CA ALA A 52 7.28 7.59 -48.45
C ALA A 52 7.50 6.20 -47.85
N ALA A 53 8.38 5.42 -48.48
CA ALA A 53 8.89 4.14 -48.00
C ALA A 53 9.18 4.17 -46.47
N PRO A 54 9.13 3.01 -45.76
CA PRO A 54 9.34 2.97 -44.32
C PRO A 54 10.64 3.69 -43.99
N LYS A 55 10.50 4.87 -43.37
CA LYS A 55 11.65 5.65 -42.94
C LYS A 55 12.29 4.82 -41.84
N LYS A 56 13.50 4.33 -42.07
CA LYS A 56 14.34 3.58 -41.11
C LYS A 56 14.38 4.21 -39.69
N THR A 57 14.02 5.49 -39.59
CA THR A 57 13.88 6.26 -38.34
C THR A 57 12.73 5.79 -37.44
N ASP A 58 11.62 5.30 -37.99
CA ASP A 58 10.43 4.90 -37.21
C ASP A 58 10.65 3.54 -36.52
N GLU A 59 11.19 2.57 -37.25
CA GLU A 59 11.59 1.27 -36.68
C GLU A 59 12.65 1.43 -35.59
N GLN A 60 13.63 2.32 -35.78
CA GLN A 60 14.64 2.60 -34.76
C GLN A 60 14.05 3.27 -33.51
N SER A 61 13.04 4.12 -33.65
CA SER A 61 12.30 4.74 -32.54
C SER A 61 11.49 3.71 -31.76
N ALA A 62 10.81 2.80 -32.46
CA ALA A 62 10.07 1.71 -31.84
C ALA A 62 10.99 0.79 -31.03
N LEU A 63 12.17 0.44 -31.57
CA LEU A 63 13.17 -0.35 -30.86
C LEU A 63 13.71 0.37 -29.62
N ASN A 64 13.97 1.68 -29.70
CA ASN A 64 14.38 2.47 -28.52
C ASN A 64 13.31 2.49 -27.43
N ARG A 65 12.03 2.61 -27.81
CA ARG A 65 10.91 2.54 -26.86
C ARG A 65 10.84 1.17 -26.19
N ILE A 66 10.94 0.09 -26.96
CA ILE A 66 10.94 -1.28 -26.42
C ILE A 66 12.10 -1.47 -25.45
N LEU A 67 13.29 -0.97 -25.80
CA LEU A 67 14.47 -1.06 -24.93
C LEU A 67 14.29 -0.26 -23.64
N GLN A 68 13.77 0.97 -23.71
CA GLN A 68 13.52 1.80 -22.54
C GLN A 68 12.42 1.22 -21.63
N GLU A 69 11.34 0.71 -22.21
CA GLU A 69 10.26 0.04 -21.49
C GLU A 69 10.77 -1.24 -20.81
N THR A 70 11.56 -2.04 -21.53
CA THR A 70 12.20 -3.24 -20.97
C THR A 70 13.16 -2.87 -19.84
N ALA A 71 14.00 -1.85 -20.02
CA ALA A 71 14.93 -1.40 -18.99
C ALA A 71 14.21 -0.88 -17.72
N THR A 72 12.99 -0.35 -17.86
CA THR A 72 12.17 0.11 -16.74
C THR A 72 11.46 -1.05 -16.04
N ASN A 73 11.03 -2.07 -16.80
CA ASN A 73 10.24 -3.20 -16.30
C ASN A 73 11.08 -4.38 -15.78
N VAL A 74 12.36 -4.45 -16.14
CA VAL A 74 13.29 -5.45 -15.62
C VAL A 74 13.65 -5.10 -14.18
N ILE A 75 13.44 -6.07 -13.28
CA ILE A 75 13.76 -5.94 -11.86
C ILE A 75 15.24 -6.26 -11.66
N ASP A 76 16.03 -5.26 -11.26
CA ASP A 76 17.40 -5.48 -10.79
C ASP A 76 17.37 -6.07 -9.36
N VAL A 77 17.57 -7.38 -9.27
CA VAL A 77 17.61 -8.10 -7.99
C VAL A 77 18.84 -7.76 -7.13
N ALA A 78 19.89 -7.17 -7.73
CA ALA A 78 21.13 -6.81 -7.04
C ALA A 78 21.11 -5.37 -6.49
N ALA A 79 20.10 -4.55 -6.82
CA ALA A 79 19.98 -3.15 -6.42
C ALA A 79 19.60 -2.93 -4.93
N LEU A 80 19.79 -3.91 -4.05
CA LEU A 80 19.48 -3.81 -2.62
C LEU A 80 20.46 -2.93 -1.84
N ASP A 81 21.58 -2.53 -2.44
CA ASP A 81 22.56 -1.68 -1.77
C ASP A 81 22.08 -0.22 -1.71
N SER A 82 21.70 0.22 -0.52
CA SER A 82 21.03 1.51 -0.26
C SER A 82 21.93 2.76 -0.39
N HIS A 83 23.06 2.66 -1.08
CA HIS A 83 24.15 3.63 -0.97
C HIS A 83 24.64 4.27 -2.28
N ASN A 84 23.78 4.39 -3.29
CA ASN A 84 24.13 5.16 -4.49
C ASN A 84 23.99 6.70 -4.33
N LEU A 85 23.56 7.19 -3.16
CA LEU A 85 23.46 8.62 -2.88
C LEU A 85 24.62 9.07 -1.98
N GLN A 86 25.42 10.02 -2.46
CA GLN A 86 26.52 10.57 -1.66
C GLN A 86 25.97 11.44 -0.52
N GLN A 87 26.68 11.48 0.62
CA GLN A 87 26.26 12.26 1.80
C GLN A 87 26.08 13.75 1.47
N HIS A 88 26.94 14.31 0.62
CA HIS A 88 26.85 15.71 0.22
C HIS A 88 25.57 16.01 -0.57
N GLU A 89 25.23 15.16 -1.55
CA GLU A 89 24.02 15.29 -2.37
C GLU A 89 22.76 15.16 -1.52
N TYR A 90 22.78 14.26 -0.53
CA TYR A 90 21.69 14.12 0.44
C TYR A 90 21.46 15.42 1.22
N LEU A 91 22.53 16.02 1.77
CA LEU A 91 22.44 17.25 2.55
C LEU A 91 21.98 18.44 1.70
N GLU A 92 22.44 18.54 0.46
CA GLU A 92 21.99 19.58 -0.45
C GLU A 92 20.50 19.42 -0.79
N ARG A 93 20.07 18.20 -1.13
CA ARG A 93 18.67 17.88 -1.44
C ARG A 93 17.75 18.16 -0.25
N MET A 94 18.20 17.82 0.97
CA MET A 94 17.48 18.14 2.21
C MET A 94 17.26 19.66 2.35
N LYS A 95 18.31 20.47 2.15
CA LYS A 95 18.21 21.93 2.22
C LYS A 95 17.26 22.47 1.16
N GLN A 96 17.38 22.01 -0.08
CA GLN A 96 16.52 22.44 -1.19
C GLN A 96 15.04 22.14 -0.89
N TYR A 97 14.73 20.94 -0.38
CA TYR A 97 13.36 20.56 -0.02
C TYR A 97 12.83 21.38 1.16
N SER A 98 13.64 21.63 2.18
CA SER A 98 13.25 22.47 3.32
C SER A 98 12.88 23.88 2.88
N VAL A 99 13.66 24.49 1.98
CA VAL A 99 13.40 25.84 1.46
C VAL A 99 12.13 25.86 0.62
N LYS A 100 11.97 24.91 -0.31
CA LYS A 100 10.76 24.79 -1.13
C LYS A 100 9.51 24.60 -0.28
N LEU A 101 9.59 23.74 0.75
CA LEU A 101 8.48 23.50 1.67
C LEU A 101 8.11 24.76 2.45
N GLN A 102 9.11 25.50 2.95
CA GLN A 102 8.86 26.76 3.66
C GLN A 102 8.19 27.80 2.76
N GLN A 103 8.62 27.92 1.50
CA GLN A 103 8.02 28.83 0.51
C GLN A 103 6.54 28.49 0.24
N VAL A 104 6.22 27.19 0.11
CA VAL A 104 4.82 26.75 -0.09
C VAL A 104 3.98 27.04 1.16
N CYS A 105 4.49 26.71 2.35
CA CYS A 105 3.78 26.94 3.61
C CYS A 105 3.47 28.42 3.85
N THR A 106 4.39 29.33 3.53
CA THR A 106 4.18 30.79 3.69
C THR A 106 3.26 31.36 2.62
N SER A 107 3.38 30.88 1.37
CA SER A 107 2.54 31.34 0.26
C SER A 107 1.07 30.92 0.41
N HIS A 108 0.81 29.70 0.89
CA HIS A 108 -0.54 29.13 0.95
C HIS A 108 -1.28 29.41 2.26
N ARG A 109 -0.73 30.24 3.18
CA ARG A 109 -1.29 30.52 4.52
C ARG A 109 -1.85 29.26 5.17
N LEU A 110 -1.11 28.15 5.12
CA LEU A 110 -1.56 26.91 5.73
C LEU A 110 -1.86 27.22 7.20
N PRO A 111 -3.07 26.90 7.70
CA PRO A 111 -3.43 27.20 9.07
C PRO A 111 -2.35 26.60 9.98
N PRO A 112 -1.91 27.32 11.02
CA PRO A 112 -0.98 26.75 11.98
C PRO A 112 -1.55 25.41 12.44
N ARG A 113 -0.69 24.37 12.53
CA ARG A 113 -1.01 23.10 13.17
C ARG A 113 -1.28 23.36 14.66
N GLY A 114 -2.39 24.04 14.96
CA GLY A 114 -3.06 23.88 16.23
C GLY A 114 -3.36 22.40 16.38
N LYS A 115 -3.21 21.87 17.60
CA LYS A 115 -3.65 20.51 17.88
C LYS A 115 -5.12 20.45 17.49
N MET A 116 -5.43 19.78 16.38
CA MET A 116 -6.81 19.47 16.03
C MET A 116 -7.30 18.58 17.16
N CYS A 117 -8.06 19.15 18.07
CA CYS A 117 -8.68 18.35 19.12
C CYS A 117 -9.77 17.56 18.41
N LEU A 118 -9.55 16.24 18.25
CA LEU A 118 -10.53 15.34 17.65
C LEU A 118 -11.81 15.26 18.48
N LEU A 119 -11.70 15.59 19.77
CA LEU A 119 -12.79 15.60 20.72
C LEU A 119 -13.11 17.04 21.09
N GLN A 120 -14.40 17.36 21.12
CA GLN A 120 -14.91 18.62 21.61
C GLN A 120 -15.63 18.38 22.93
N ASP A 121 -15.47 19.28 23.89
CA ASP A 121 -16.20 19.22 25.14
C ASP A 121 -17.71 19.37 24.88
N ILE A 122 -18.49 18.49 25.50
CA ILE A 122 -19.95 18.53 25.41
C ILE A 122 -20.47 19.45 26.52
N PRO A 123 -21.29 20.46 26.21
CA PRO A 123 -21.90 21.30 27.26
C PRO A 123 -22.88 20.47 28.10
N ALA A 124 -22.82 20.61 29.42
CA ALA A 124 -23.69 19.93 30.39
C ALA A 124 -23.69 18.38 30.26
N PRO A 125 -22.54 17.70 30.48
CA PRO A 125 -22.39 16.25 30.33
C PRO A 125 -23.38 15.45 31.20
N GLU A 126 -23.79 15.98 32.35
CA GLU A 126 -24.76 15.37 33.25
C GLU A 126 -26.12 15.14 32.59
N ARG A 127 -26.57 16.02 31.69
CA ARG A 127 -27.83 15.82 30.97
C ARG A 127 -27.74 14.70 29.95
N LEU A 128 -26.60 14.63 29.24
CA LEU A 128 -26.39 13.59 28.24
C LEU A 128 -26.27 12.22 28.91
N LEU A 129 -25.56 12.13 30.03
CA LEU A 129 -25.43 10.87 30.78
C LEU A 129 -26.74 10.43 31.44
N ALA A 130 -27.66 11.36 31.71
CA ALA A 130 -28.99 11.07 32.24
C ALA A 130 -30.04 10.77 31.16
N SER A 131 -29.67 10.80 29.87
CA SER A 131 -30.59 10.46 28.78
C SER A 131 -30.97 8.99 28.81
N GLU A 132 -32.02 8.63 28.08
CA GLU A 132 -32.42 7.24 27.92
C GLU A 132 -31.27 6.40 27.36
N ALA A 133 -31.05 5.23 27.98
CA ALA A 133 -30.04 4.28 27.53
C ALA A 133 -30.44 3.62 26.22
N ILE A 134 -29.48 2.99 25.55
CA ILE A 134 -29.73 2.21 24.34
C ILE A 134 -30.74 1.09 24.67
N GLN A 135 -31.75 0.92 23.82
CA GLN A 135 -32.78 -0.09 24.00
C GLN A 135 -32.18 -1.50 23.97
N ALA A 136 -32.70 -2.38 24.83
CA ALA A 136 -32.23 -3.78 24.89
C ALA A 136 -32.43 -4.53 23.55
N GLU A 137 -33.46 -4.18 22.79
CA GLU A 137 -33.72 -4.76 21.46
C GLU A 137 -32.60 -4.42 20.47
N ASP A 138 -32.12 -3.17 20.46
CA ASP A 138 -31.02 -2.75 19.59
C ASP A 138 -29.73 -3.52 19.92
N LEU A 139 -29.44 -3.71 21.21
CA LEU A 139 -28.30 -4.51 21.65
C LEU A 139 -28.41 -5.97 21.21
N ASN A 140 -29.61 -6.56 21.27
CA ASN A 140 -29.86 -7.92 20.79
C ASN A 140 -29.62 -8.03 19.28
N ILE A 141 -30.11 -7.06 18.49
CA ILE A 141 -29.89 -7.02 17.03
C ILE A 141 -28.39 -6.95 16.72
N ILE A 142 -27.65 -6.07 17.39
CA ILE A 142 -26.20 -5.93 17.22
C ILE A 142 -25.50 -7.25 17.55
N ASN A 143 -25.80 -7.85 18.68
CA ASN A 143 -25.20 -9.13 19.10
C ASN A 143 -25.50 -10.25 18.10
N MET A 144 -26.76 -10.37 17.64
CA MET A 144 -27.14 -11.35 16.64
C MET A 144 -26.39 -11.15 15.32
N ALA A 145 -26.23 -9.91 14.86
CA ALA A 145 -25.47 -9.59 13.65
C ALA A 145 -23.99 -10.01 13.79
N VAL A 146 -23.37 -9.72 14.94
CA VAL A 146 -21.98 -10.10 15.21
C VAL A 146 -21.80 -11.62 15.27
N VAL A 147 -22.72 -12.34 15.92
CA VAL A 147 -22.69 -13.82 15.98
C VAL A 147 -22.81 -14.44 14.59
N LYS A 148 -23.70 -13.90 13.74
CA LYS A 148 -23.84 -14.36 12.34
C LYS A 148 -22.58 -14.09 11.53
N ALA A 149 -22.00 -12.89 11.65
CA ALA A 149 -20.75 -12.54 10.97
C ALA A 149 -19.59 -13.44 11.42
N SER A 150 -19.45 -13.68 12.72
CA SER A 150 -18.44 -14.59 13.27
C SER A 150 -18.63 -16.02 12.76
N SER A 151 -19.87 -16.50 12.69
CA SER A 151 -20.17 -17.82 12.14
C SER A 151 -19.79 -17.92 10.66
N ALA A 152 -20.12 -16.92 9.86
CA ALA A 152 -19.77 -16.87 8.44
C ALA A 152 -18.24 -16.83 8.21
N ILE A 153 -17.49 -16.11 9.05
CA ILE A 153 -16.02 -16.09 8.97
C ILE A 153 -15.44 -17.49 9.23
N ASN A 154 -16.00 -18.25 10.17
CA ASN A 154 -15.55 -19.61 10.46
C ASN A 154 -15.84 -20.62 9.33
N GLU A 155 -16.76 -20.29 8.42
CA GLU A 155 -17.02 -21.08 7.21
C GLU A 155 -15.95 -20.86 6.13
N ILE A 156 -15.14 -19.80 6.23
CA ILE A 156 -14.02 -19.54 5.32
C ILE A 156 -12.86 -20.48 5.70
N LYS A 157 -12.92 -21.71 5.20
CA LYS A 157 -11.87 -22.72 5.36
C LYS A 157 -11.75 -23.59 4.12
N VAL A 158 -10.56 -24.13 3.91
CA VAL A 158 -10.34 -25.10 2.83
C VAL A 158 -10.96 -26.44 3.23
N GLU A 159 -11.93 -26.91 2.43
CA GLU A 159 -12.44 -28.27 2.58
C GLU A 159 -11.41 -29.27 2.08
N HIS A 160 -10.95 -30.15 2.96
CA HIS A 160 -10.08 -31.26 2.58
C HIS A 160 -10.85 -32.26 1.69
N LYS A 161 -10.29 -32.60 0.53
CA LYS A 161 -10.86 -33.60 -0.41
C LYS A 161 -9.93 -34.79 -0.62
N GLU A 162 -8.66 -34.54 -0.89
CA GLU A 162 -7.65 -35.55 -1.16
C GLU A 162 -6.35 -35.22 -0.42
N ASP A 163 -5.53 -36.25 -0.20
CA ASP A 163 -4.21 -36.08 0.41
C ASP A 163 -3.27 -35.34 -0.55
N LEU A 164 -2.84 -34.14 -0.14
CA LEU A 164 -1.84 -33.36 -0.88
C LEU A 164 -0.45 -34.02 -0.87
N VAL A 165 -0.20 -34.89 0.10
CA VAL A 165 1.08 -35.57 0.29
C VAL A 165 0.82 -37.05 0.50
N VAL A 166 1.25 -37.88 -0.46
CA VAL A 166 1.18 -39.34 -0.35
C VAL A 166 2.58 -39.90 -0.15
N PRO A 167 2.83 -40.71 0.90
CA PRO A 167 4.14 -41.30 1.10
C PRO A 167 4.38 -42.42 0.09
N PHE A 168 5.45 -42.30 -0.70
CA PHE A 168 5.91 -43.39 -1.54
C PHE A 168 6.52 -44.49 -0.67
N ARG A 169 5.87 -45.65 -0.62
CA ARG A 169 6.47 -46.89 -0.11
C ARG A 169 6.70 -47.83 -1.28
N ILE A 170 7.97 -48.17 -1.50
CA ILE A 170 8.37 -49.24 -2.41
C ILE A 170 8.41 -50.51 -1.55
N ALA A 171 7.60 -51.50 -1.91
CA ALA A 171 7.66 -52.85 -1.35
C ALA A 171 8.60 -53.71 -2.19
#